data_AF-A0A835Z3R2-F1
#
_entry.id   AF-A0A835Z3R2-F1
#
_cell.length_a   1.000
_cell.length_b   1.000
_cell.length_c   1.000
_cell.angle_alpha   90.00
_cell.angle_beta   90.00
_cell.angle_gamma   90.00
#
_symmetry.space_group_name_H-M   'P 1'
#
loop_
_entity.id
_entity.type
_entity.pdbx_description
1 polymer ?
#
loop_
_entity_poly.entity_id
_entity_poly.type
_entity_poly.pdbx_seq_one_letter_code
_entity_poly.pdbx_strand_id
1 'polypeptide(L)'
;MSKMAGLKRYALTPVIDFANHGGSESGEVAYNYFYDAFGAMAGRDFSPGSEVLISYGQRSNDHLLQYYGFVEKDNPHDVYELEDVVPKAIAHLTEAGSFDSSQATILEKSGLAKGGETLTYCKKGLQFPQSEAAMPALRLLALNESELGADKAAKIGIEDFKSQVSESNERAAWALAAAIAEQELAQAPSTPSQDAAILSGNVGKSLDAEKQLAIAFRIEKHKTLSAGVRALRAAAPGTGAGAAATAAPVSS
;
A
#
# COMPACT_ATOMS: atom_id res chain seq x y z
N MET A 1 -24.85 -30.13 -14.35
CA MET A 1 -23.86 -29.40 -15.19
C MET A 1 -22.62 -29.17 -14.33
N SER A 2 -21.54 -29.88 -14.63
CA SER A 2 -20.29 -29.83 -13.86
C SER A 2 -19.55 -28.52 -14.16
N LYS A 3 -19.17 -27.77 -13.12
CA LYS A 3 -18.21 -26.66 -13.24
C LYS A 3 -16.88 -27.26 -13.72
N MET A 4 -16.55 -27.13 -15.00
CA MET A 4 -15.15 -27.29 -15.41
C MET A 4 -14.38 -26.14 -14.76
N ALA A 5 -13.65 -26.46 -13.69
CA ALA A 5 -12.61 -25.56 -13.19
C ALA A 5 -11.66 -25.27 -14.35
N GLY A 6 -11.58 -24.01 -14.76
CA GLY A 6 -10.71 -23.59 -15.85
C GLY A 6 -9.27 -23.99 -15.53
N LEU A 7 -8.73 -24.92 -16.31
CA LEU A 7 -7.32 -25.31 -16.22
C LEU A 7 -6.45 -24.10 -16.58
N LYS A 8 -5.79 -23.50 -15.59
CA LYS A 8 -4.72 -22.53 -15.83
C LYS A 8 -3.49 -23.29 -16.30
N ARG A 9 -2.97 -22.93 -17.47
CA ARG A 9 -1.71 -23.44 -18.01
C ARG A 9 -0.64 -22.36 -17.87
N TYR A 10 0.54 -22.76 -17.45
CA TYR A 10 1.72 -21.91 -17.40
C TYR A 10 2.62 -22.28 -18.57
N ALA A 11 3.24 -21.28 -19.19
CA ALA A 11 4.16 -21.44 -20.31
C ALA A 11 5.38 -20.55 -20.09
N LEU A 12 6.52 -21.01 -20.57
CA LEU A 12 7.66 -20.14 -20.86
C LEU A 12 7.48 -19.65 -22.29
N THR A 13 7.72 -18.36 -22.54
CA THR A 13 7.53 -17.72 -23.83
C THR A 13 8.87 -17.21 -24.36
N PRO A 14 9.69 -18.08 -24.99
CA PRO A 14 10.96 -17.68 -25.56
C PRO A 14 10.82 -16.45 -26.46
N VAL A 15 11.86 -15.63 -26.51
CA VAL A 15 11.88 -14.31 -27.15
C VAL A 15 11.14 -13.24 -26.35
N ILE A 16 9.87 -13.47 -25.99
CA ILE A 16 9.11 -12.51 -25.17
C ILE A 16 9.72 -12.38 -23.77
N ASP A 17 10.15 -13.49 -23.18
CA ASP A 17 10.76 -13.54 -21.84
C ASP A 17 12.10 -12.79 -21.74
N PHE A 18 12.71 -12.37 -22.86
CA PHE A 18 13.90 -11.53 -22.86
C PHE A 18 13.59 -10.04 -22.66
N ALA A 19 12.35 -9.60 -22.85
CA ALA A 19 11.98 -8.20 -22.68
C ALA A 19 11.91 -7.84 -21.20
N ASN A 20 12.63 -6.79 -20.81
CA ASN A 20 12.65 -6.29 -19.43
C ASN A 20 11.34 -5.56 -19.06
N HIS A 21 11.13 -5.40 -17.75
CA HIS A 21 9.96 -4.71 -17.22
C HIS A 21 10.07 -3.19 -17.36
N GLY A 22 8.96 -2.55 -17.74
CA GLY A 22 8.68 -1.15 -17.43
C GLY A 22 7.28 -1.01 -16.85
N GLY A 23 7.16 -0.50 -15.62
CA GLY A 23 5.90 -0.31 -14.91
C GLY A 23 5.02 0.80 -15.50
N SER A 24 5.59 1.66 -16.35
CA SER A 24 4.86 2.67 -17.12
C SER A 24 4.50 2.22 -18.54
N GLU A 25 4.93 1.02 -18.96
CA GLU A 25 4.62 0.52 -20.30
C GLU A 25 3.18 0.02 -20.38
N SER A 26 2.47 0.42 -21.43
CA SER A 26 1.08 0.01 -21.70
C SER A 26 0.99 -1.15 -22.71
N GLY A 27 2.12 -1.71 -23.12
CA GLY A 27 2.16 -2.84 -24.04
C GLY A 27 1.51 -4.09 -23.46
N GLU A 28 0.96 -4.92 -24.32
CA GLU A 28 0.20 -6.11 -23.95
C GLU A 28 0.94 -7.37 -24.44
N VAL A 29 1.03 -8.39 -23.59
CA VAL A 29 1.41 -9.74 -23.98
C VAL A 29 0.21 -10.63 -23.81
N ALA A 30 -0.25 -11.25 -24.90
CA ALA A 30 -1.44 -12.08 -24.91
C ALA A 30 -1.26 -13.30 -25.81
N TYR A 31 -2.02 -14.35 -25.51
CA TYR A 31 -2.13 -15.51 -26.40
C TYR A 31 -3.18 -15.24 -27.47
N ASN A 32 -2.79 -15.31 -28.74
CA ASN A 32 -3.66 -15.12 -29.88
C ASN A 32 -4.16 -16.48 -30.40
N TYR A 33 -5.45 -16.73 -30.24
CA TYR A 33 -6.10 -17.98 -30.64
C TYR A 33 -6.11 -18.22 -32.16
N PHE A 34 -6.16 -17.17 -32.98
CA PHE A 34 -6.20 -17.32 -34.44
C PHE A 34 -4.85 -17.73 -35.02
N TYR A 35 -3.76 -17.32 -34.38
CA TYR A 35 -2.40 -17.65 -34.79
C TYR A 35 -1.76 -18.76 -33.94
N ASP A 36 -2.46 -19.27 -32.93
CA ASP A 36 -1.96 -20.27 -31.96
C ASP A 36 -0.58 -19.89 -31.40
N ALA A 37 -0.44 -18.62 -30.99
CA ALA A 37 0.85 -18.06 -30.58
C ALA A 37 0.71 -16.97 -29.53
N PHE A 38 1.73 -16.79 -28.69
CA PHE A 38 1.87 -15.59 -27.86
C PHE A 38 2.36 -14.43 -28.72
N GLY A 39 1.72 -13.27 -28.57
CA GLY A 39 2.09 -12.02 -29.21
C GLY A 39 2.34 -10.94 -28.17
N ALA A 40 3.33 -10.08 -28.44
CA ALA A 40 3.59 -8.86 -27.69
C ALA A 40 3.26 -7.66 -28.59
N MET A 41 2.46 -6.74 -28.08
CA MET A 41 2.09 -5.50 -28.76
C MET A 41 2.69 -4.31 -28.01
N ALA A 42 3.42 -3.48 -28.74
CA ALA A 42 3.98 -2.25 -28.19
C ALA A 42 2.87 -1.25 -27.87
N GLY A 43 2.92 -0.65 -26.68
CA GLY A 43 1.98 0.40 -26.26
C GLY A 43 2.36 1.80 -26.76
N ARG A 44 3.54 1.93 -27.36
CA ARG A 44 4.13 3.17 -27.89
C ARG A 44 5.18 2.86 -28.95
N ASP A 45 5.63 3.90 -29.65
CA ASP A 45 6.74 3.79 -30.59
C ASP A 45 8.09 3.64 -29.86
N PHE A 46 8.99 2.84 -30.45
CA PHE A 46 10.37 2.67 -30.03
C PHE A 46 11.32 3.20 -31.11
N SER A 47 12.34 3.93 -30.70
CA SER A 47 13.36 4.41 -31.64
C SER A 47 14.37 3.30 -31.94
N PRO A 48 14.96 3.24 -33.15
CA PRO A 48 16.04 2.31 -33.42
C PRO A 48 17.17 2.42 -32.37
N GLY A 49 17.53 1.29 -31.75
CA GLY A 49 18.52 1.23 -30.68
C GLY A 49 18.00 1.48 -29.27
N SER A 50 16.73 1.87 -29.08
CA SER A 50 16.12 1.90 -27.75
C SER A 50 15.71 0.50 -27.31
N GLU A 51 15.86 0.22 -26.02
CA GLU A 51 15.37 -1.01 -25.41
C GLU A 51 13.84 -1.13 -25.53
N VAL A 52 13.37 -2.33 -25.84
CA VAL A 52 11.94 -2.67 -25.87
C VAL A 52 11.56 -3.26 -24.52
N LEU A 53 10.68 -2.56 -23.82
CA LEU A 53 10.18 -2.94 -22.49
C LEU A 53 8.74 -3.44 -22.59
N ILE A 54 8.36 -4.35 -21.68
CA ILE A 54 6.98 -4.81 -21.52
C ILE A 54 6.52 -4.62 -20.06
N SER A 55 5.21 -4.61 -19.84
CA SER A 55 4.67 -4.65 -18.48
C SER A 55 4.54 -6.09 -18.01
N TYR A 56 5.07 -6.41 -16.83
CA TYR A 56 4.83 -7.68 -16.14
C TYR A 56 3.52 -7.64 -15.31
N GLY A 57 2.72 -6.58 -15.53
CA GLY A 57 1.53 -6.24 -14.78
C GLY A 57 1.80 -5.20 -13.70
N GLN A 58 0.74 -4.85 -12.97
CA GLN A 58 0.79 -3.91 -11.85
C GLN A 58 1.39 -4.61 -10.62
N ARG A 59 2.72 -4.63 -10.53
CA ARG A 59 3.47 -5.32 -9.46
C ARG A 59 4.13 -4.31 -8.55
N SER A 60 4.02 -4.53 -7.24
CA SER A 60 4.80 -3.76 -6.25
C SER A 60 6.26 -4.18 -6.27
N ASN A 61 7.14 -3.36 -5.68
CA ASN A 61 8.54 -3.74 -5.54
C ASN A 61 8.75 -4.95 -4.62
N ASP A 62 7.81 -5.29 -3.73
CA ASP A 62 7.87 -6.53 -2.93
C ASP A 62 7.74 -7.74 -3.86
N HIS A 63 6.78 -7.69 -4.76
CA HIS A 63 6.53 -8.76 -5.72
C HIS A 63 7.63 -8.85 -6.79
N LEU A 64 8.12 -7.70 -7.28
CA LEU A 64 9.23 -7.67 -8.24
C LEU A 64 10.52 -8.20 -7.61
N LEU A 65 10.82 -7.82 -6.37
CA LEU A 65 12.01 -8.31 -5.67
C LEU A 65 11.91 -9.82 -5.41
N GLN A 66 10.78 -10.27 -4.84
CA GLN A 66 10.59 -11.67 -4.43
C GLN A 66 10.58 -12.65 -5.61
N TYR A 67 9.94 -12.29 -6.72
CA TYR A 67 9.69 -13.22 -7.84
C TYR A 67 10.50 -12.93 -9.10
N TYR A 68 11.03 -11.71 -9.26
CA TYR A 68 11.79 -11.31 -10.44
C TYR A 68 13.22 -10.87 -10.10
N GLY A 69 13.57 -10.68 -8.83
CA GLY A 69 14.93 -10.39 -8.40
C GLY A 69 15.41 -8.97 -8.70
N PHE A 70 14.50 -8.01 -8.87
CA PHE A 70 14.87 -6.60 -9.07
C PHE A 70 13.89 -5.63 -8.39
N VAL A 71 14.32 -4.37 -8.27
CA VAL A 71 13.53 -3.26 -7.73
C VAL A 71 13.40 -2.22 -8.83
N GLU A 72 12.17 -1.86 -9.17
CA GLU A 72 11.92 -0.80 -10.13
C GLU A 72 11.98 0.56 -9.44
N LYS A 73 12.86 1.42 -9.95
CA LYS A 73 12.98 2.81 -9.51
C LYS A 73 11.71 3.58 -9.90
N ASP A 74 11.16 4.32 -8.93
CA ASP A 74 9.98 5.15 -9.09
C ASP A 74 8.75 4.38 -9.61
N ASN A 75 8.66 3.07 -9.32
CA ASN A 75 7.55 2.18 -9.70
C ASN A 75 6.17 2.82 -9.38
N PRO A 76 5.28 2.99 -10.37
CA PRO A 76 3.97 3.63 -10.18
C PRO A 76 2.96 2.74 -9.43
N HIS A 77 3.21 1.43 -9.39
CA HIS A 77 2.38 0.41 -8.75
C HIS A 77 2.95 -0.08 -7.41
N ASP A 78 3.96 0.61 -6.90
CA ASP A 78 4.53 0.26 -5.60
C ASP A 78 3.57 0.59 -4.45
N VAL A 79 3.65 -0.24 -3.42
CA VAL A 79 2.83 -0.14 -2.21
C VAL A 79 3.69 -0.27 -0.97
N TYR A 80 3.20 0.24 0.15
CA TYR A 80 3.79 0.04 1.47
C TYR A 80 2.73 -0.53 2.39
N GLU A 81 2.99 -1.69 2.98
CA GLU A 81 2.12 -2.33 3.96
C GLU A 81 2.57 -1.91 5.36
N LEU A 82 1.77 -1.07 6.01
CA LEU A 82 1.98 -0.69 7.40
C LEU A 82 1.24 -1.71 8.28
N GLU A 83 2.00 -2.64 8.84
CA GLU A 83 1.51 -3.64 9.79
C GLU A 83 1.36 -3.06 11.21
N ASP A 84 0.66 -3.80 12.06
CA ASP A 84 0.41 -3.47 13.48
C ASP A 84 -0.19 -2.09 13.69
N VAL A 85 -1.15 -1.73 12.84
CA VAL A 85 -1.81 -0.42 12.84
C VAL A 85 -2.41 -0.08 14.20
N VAL A 86 -3.09 -1.04 14.83
CA VAL A 86 -3.78 -0.82 16.10
C VAL A 86 -2.80 -0.61 17.26
N PRO A 87 -1.81 -1.48 17.49
CA PRO A 87 -0.75 -1.21 18.48
C PRO A 87 -0.04 0.14 18.26
N LYS A 88 0.32 0.48 17.01
CA LYS A 88 0.98 1.76 16.69
C LYS A 88 0.08 2.96 17.00
N ALA A 89 -1.20 2.87 16.69
CA ALA A 89 -2.17 3.91 16.99
C ALA A 89 -2.36 4.10 18.51
N ILE A 90 -2.44 3.02 19.28
CA ILE A 90 -2.53 3.09 20.75
C ILE A 90 -1.27 3.74 21.34
N ALA A 91 -0.08 3.34 20.88
CA ALA A 91 1.18 3.93 21.34
C ALA A 91 1.20 5.44 21.06
N HIS A 92 0.83 5.85 19.84
CA HIS A 92 0.74 7.25 19.46
C HIS A 92 -0.23 8.05 20.33
N LEU A 93 -1.44 7.54 20.57
CA LEU A 93 -2.44 8.20 21.39
C LEU A 93 -2.06 8.23 22.88
N THR A 94 -1.38 7.20 23.37
CA THR A 94 -0.87 7.14 24.75
C THR A 94 0.20 8.20 24.97
N GLU A 95 1.15 8.34 24.04
CA GLU A 95 2.15 9.42 24.07
C GLU A 95 1.51 10.81 24.02
N ALA A 96 0.40 10.95 23.31
CA ALA A 96 -0.38 12.19 23.24
C ALA A 96 -1.29 12.44 24.46
N GLY A 97 -1.44 11.48 25.38
CA GLY A 97 -2.36 11.57 26.52
C GLY A 97 -3.85 11.50 26.16
N SER A 98 -4.17 10.99 24.97
CA SER A 98 -5.52 10.93 24.40
C SER A 98 -6.10 9.51 24.35
N PHE A 99 -5.43 8.53 24.96
CA PHE A 99 -5.90 7.15 25.07
C PHE A 99 -6.41 6.87 26.48
N ASP A 100 -7.63 6.37 26.61
CA ASP A 100 -8.27 6.10 27.91
C ASP A 100 -8.72 4.63 28.10
N SER A 101 -9.14 4.32 29.33
CA SER A 101 -9.57 2.96 29.72
C SER A 101 -10.89 2.52 29.07
N SER A 102 -11.71 3.46 28.61
CA SER A 102 -12.96 3.18 27.91
C SER A 102 -12.67 2.67 26.49
N GLN A 103 -11.75 3.32 25.78
CA GLN A 103 -11.29 2.89 24.45
C GLN A 103 -10.62 1.52 24.52
N ALA A 104 -9.74 1.30 25.51
CA ALA A 104 -9.12 0.00 25.74
C ALA A 104 -10.16 -1.12 25.92
N THR A 105 -11.20 -0.86 26.73
CA THR A 105 -12.28 -1.82 26.98
C THR A 105 -13.08 -2.14 25.71
N ILE A 106 -13.40 -1.14 24.88
CA ILE A 106 -14.15 -1.35 23.63
C ILE A 106 -13.28 -2.11 22.61
N LEU A 107 -11.98 -1.78 22.54
CA LEU A 107 -11.05 -2.44 21.65
C LEU A 107 -10.92 -3.94 21.97
N GLU A 108 -10.78 -4.30 23.24
CA GLU A 108 -10.76 -5.70 23.69
C GLU A 108 -12.06 -6.43 23.33
N LYS A 109 -13.22 -5.84 23.63
CA LYS A 109 -14.54 -6.42 23.34
C LYS A 109 -14.80 -6.58 21.85
N SER A 110 -14.30 -5.66 21.03
CA SER A 110 -14.48 -5.68 19.58
C SER A 110 -13.64 -6.75 18.87
N GLY A 111 -12.65 -7.33 19.56
CA GLY A 111 -11.72 -8.29 18.97
C GLY A 111 -10.64 -7.67 18.08
N LEU A 112 -10.59 -6.34 17.99
CA LEU A 112 -9.60 -5.55 17.24
C LEU A 112 -8.26 -5.40 17.98
N ALA A 113 -8.14 -5.97 19.18
CA ALA A 113 -6.88 -5.99 19.93
C ALA A 113 -5.92 -7.11 19.49
N LYS A 114 -6.34 -7.97 18.53
CA LYS A 114 -5.63 -9.20 18.19
C LYS A 114 -4.44 -9.01 17.25
N GLY A 115 -4.26 -7.81 16.70
CA GLY A 115 -3.15 -7.50 15.80
C GLY A 115 -3.35 -8.06 14.40
N GLY A 116 -2.40 -7.77 13.50
CA GLY A 116 -2.46 -8.18 12.09
C GLY A 116 -3.30 -7.27 11.20
N GLU A 117 -3.72 -6.11 11.70
CA GLU A 117 -4.34 -5.06 10.88
C GLU A 117 -3.26 -4.34 10.07
N THR A 118 -3.46 -4.31 8.76
CA THR A 118 -2.56 -3.64 7.83
C THR A 118 -3.26 -2.48 7.15
N LEU A 119 -2.55 -1.36 7.03
CA LEU A 119 -2.87 -0.27 6.11
C LEU A 119 -1.94 -0.31 4.91
N THR A 120 -2.50 -0.37 3.70
CA THR A 120 -1.72 -0.30 2.46
C THR A 120 -1.70 1.12 1.91
N TYR A 121 -0.50 1.67 1.73
CA TYR A 121 -0.24 2.97 1.12
C TYR A 121 0.29 2.81 -0.29
N CYS A 122 -0.17 3.64 -1.22
CA CYS A 122 0.49 3.86 -2.51
C CYS A 122 0.82 5.35 -2.65
N LYS A 123 1.47 5.74 -3.75
CA LYS A 123 1.83 7.15 -4.00
C LYS A 123 0.64 8.13 -4.04
N LYS A 124 -0.59 7.62 -4.16
CA LYS A 124 -1.85 8.40 -4.19
C LYS A 124 -2.58 8.45 -2.84
N GLY A 125 -2.06 7.84 -1.79
CA GLY A 125 -2.69 7.78 -0.47
C GLY A 125 -2.92 6.36 0.00
N LEU A 126 -4.00 6.15 0.76
CA LEU A 126 -4.43 4.80 1.15
C LEU A 126 -5.02 4.06 -0.06
N GLN A 127 -4.58 2.82 -0.26
CA GLN A 127 -5.08 1.94 -1.31
C GLN A 127 -6.18 1.04 -0.76
N PHE A 128 -7.35 1.04 -1.39
CA PHE A 128 -8.47 0.18 -0.98
C PHE A 128 -8.55 -1.09 -1.84
N PRO A 129 -9.08 -2.21 -1.29
CA PRO A 129 -9.60 -2.36 0.07
C PRO A 129 -8.49 -2.42 1.12
N GLN A 130 -8.75 -1.83 2.29
CA GLN A 130 -7.91 -2.01 3.48
C GLN A 130 -8.29 -3.32 4.19
N SER A 131 -7.46 -3.79 5.13
CA SER A 131 -7.87 -4.87 6.02
C SER A 131 -9.22 -4.53 6.68
N GLU A 132 -10.10 -5.52 6.82
CA GLU A 132 -11.47 -5.31 7.34
C GLU A 132 -11.50 -4.70 8.75
N ALA A 133 -10.37 -4.79 9.46
CA ALA A 133 -10.21 -4.34 10.84
C ALA A 133 -9.51 -2.99 11.00
N ALA A 134 -8.61 -2.58 10.08
CA ALA A 134 -7.78 -1.38 10.28
C ALA A 134 -8.60 -0.09 10.39
N MET A 135 -9.43 0.23 9.38
CA MET A 135 -10.22 1.47 9.41
C MET A 135 -11.27 1.50 10.53
N PRO A 136 -12.01 0.40 10.81
CA PRO A 136 -12.88 0.34 11.98
C PRO A 136 -12.15 0.59 13.30
N ALA A 137 -10.96 0.04 13.48
CA ALA A 137 -10.16 0.27 14.68
C ALA A 137 -9.71 1.73 14.81
N LEU A 138 -9.28 2.36 13.73
CA LEU A 138 -8.89 3.77 13.74
C LEU A 138 -10.08 4.69 14.01
N ARG A 139 -11.27 4.37 13.51
CA ARG A 139 -12.51 5.11 13.83
C ARG A 139 -12.88 5.01 15.30
N LEU A 140 -12.76 3.82 15.89
CA LEU A 140 -12.97 3.59 17.32
C LEU A 140 -11.96 4.40 18.15
N LEU A 141 -10.68 4.34 17.80
CA LEU A 141 -9.61 5.08 18.48
C LEU A 141 -9.70 6.60 18.30
N ALA A 142 -10.37 7.06 17.25
CA ALA A 142 -10.60 8.47 16.96
C ALA A 142 -11.91 9.04 17.54
N LEU A 143 -12.66 8.26 18.33
CA LEU A 143 -13.88 8.73 18.98
C LEU A 143 -13.58 9.87 19.95
N ASN A 144 -14.47 10.86 19.96
CA ASN A 144 -14.51 11.88 21.00
C ASN A 144 -15.63 11.62 22.02
N GLU A 145 -15.56 12.27 23.18
CA GLU A 145 -16.55 12.12 24.26
C GLU A 145 -18.00 12.39 23.83
N SER A 146 -18.22 13.29 22.86
CA SER A 146 -19.56 13.61 22.38
C SER A 146 -20.17 12.51 21.49
N GLU A 147 -19.31 11.70 20.86
CA GLU A 147 -19.70 10.53 20.06
C GLU A 147 -19.88 9.29 20.95
N LEU A 148 -19.17 9.24 22.06
CA LEU A 148 -19.28 8.22 23.11
C LEU A 148 -20.45 8.55 24.04
N GLY A 149 -21.69 8.33 23.57
CA GLY A 149 -22.88 8.56 24.41
C GLY A 149 -22.76 7.88 25.79
N ALA A 150 -23.22 8.56 26.86
CA ALA A 150 -22.99 8.18 28.26
C ALA A 150 -23.34 6.72 28.63
N ASP A 151 -24.26 6.08 27.89
CA ASP A 151 -24.71 4.69 28.07
C ASP A 151 -24.24 3.70 26.98
N LYS A 152 -23.41 4.15 26.01
CA LYS A 152 -23.10 3.37 24.79
C LYS A 152 -21.81 2.54 24.85
N ALA A 153 -20.84 2.84 25.72
CA ALA A 153 -19.59 2.08 25.79
C ALA A 153 -19.79 0.56 26.07
N ALA A 154 -20.93 0.17 26.66
CA ALA A 154 -21.29 -1.23 26.89
C ALA A 154 -21.97 -1.94 25.70
N LYS A 155 -22.45 -1.19 24.68
CA LYS A 155 -23.23 -1.72 23.55
C LYS A 155 -22.56 -1.56 22.18
N ILE A 156 -21.49 -0.75 22.10
CA ILE A 156 -20.74 -0.49 20.87
C ILE A 156 -19.97 -1.74 20.45
N GLY A 157 -20.14 -2.16 19.19
CA GLY A 157 -19.42 -3.27 18.57
C GLY A 157 -18.64 -2.84 17.32
N ILE A 158 -17.83 -3.75 16.76
CA ILE A 158 -17.04 -3.48 15.55
C ILE A 158 -17.90 -3.08 14.33
N GLU A 159 -19.11 -3.63 14.24
CA GLU A 159 -20.04 -3.36 13.13
C GLU A 159 -20.41 -1.88 13.04
N ASP A 160 -20.43 -1.15 14.17
CA ASP A 160 -20.73 0.28 14.22
C ASP A 160 -19.64 1.15 13.55
N PHE A 161 -18.43 0.59 13.36
CA PHE A 161 -17.27 1.28 12.79
C PHE A 161 -16.90 0.81 11.38
N LYS A 162 -17.63 -0.16 10.82
CA LYS A 162 -17.43 -0.57 9.41
C LYS A 162 -17.78 0.54 8.44
N SER A 163 -18.76 1.36 8.78
CA SER A 163 -19.11 2.59 8.06
C SER A 163 -18.56 3.83 8.76
N GLN A 164 -18.56 4.94 8.03
CA GLN A 164 -18.27 6.26 8.58
C GLN A 164 -19.21 6.58 9.76
N VAL A 165 -18.64 6.97 10.90
CA VAL A 165 -19.40 7.36 12.11
C VAL A 165 -19.88 8.81 12.00
N SER A 166 -18.95 9.72 11.71
CA SER A 166 -19.20 11.15 11.47
C SER A 166 -18.10 11.72 10.56
N GLU A 167 -18.29 12.89 9.97
CA GLU A 167 -17.20 13.55 9.21
C GLU A 167 -15.99 13.91 10.10
N SER A 168 -16.25 14.28 11.35
CA SER A 168 -15.18 14.62 12.29
C SER A 168 -14.38 13.40 12.70
N ASN A 169 -15.06 12.29 12.99
CA ASN A 169 -14.44 11.01 13.30
C ASN A 169 -13.65 10.47 12.10
N GLU A 170 -14.21 10.53 10.89
CA GLU A 170 -13.50 10.07 9.69
C GLU A 170 -12.23 10.89 9.46
N ARG A 171 -12.30 12.22 9.57
CA ARG A 171 -11.11 13.08 9.53
C ARG A 171 -10.07 12.67 10.58
N ALA A 172 -10.50 12.43 11.82
CA ALA A 172 -9.61 12.06 12.91
C ALA A 172 -8.97 10.68 12.71
N ALA A 173 -9.73 9.68 12.22
CA ALA A 173 -9.21 8.36 11.89
C ALA A 173 -8.18 8.42 10.76
N TRP A 174 -8.43 9.23 9.73
CA TRP A 174 -7.48 9.43 8.63
C TRP A 174 -6.24 10.21 9.08
N ALA A 175 -6.41 11.19 9.97
CA ALA A 175 -5.30 11.92 10.57
C ALA A 175 -4.43 11.01 11.46
N LEU A 176 -5.05 10.07 12.17
CA LEU A 176 -4.36 9.05 12.96
C LEU A 176 -3.59 8.09 12.06
N ALA A 177 -4.20 7.60 10.97
CA ALA A 177 -3.52 6.79 9.95
C ALA A 177 -2.25 7.49 9.42
N ALA A 178 -2.38 8.77 9.06
CA ALA A 178 -1.24 9.57 8.60
C ALA A 178 -0.17 9.74 9.70
N ALA A 179 -0.57 9.99 10.95
CA ALA A 179 0.36 10.20 12.06
C ALA A 179 1.20 8.95 12.37
N ILE A 180 0.58 7.76 12.40
CA ILE A 180 1.33 6.51 12.63
C ILE A 180 2.29 6.20 11.48
N ALA A 181 1.93 6.53 10.24
CA ALA A 181 2.80 6.37 9.08
C ALA A 181 3.96 7.40 9.06
N GLU A 182 3.73 8.61 9.55
CA GLU A 182 4.78 9.62 9.77
C GLU A 182 5.76 9.16 10.87
N GLN A 183 5.25 8.54 11.94
CA GLN A 183 6.08 7.96 13.00
C GLN A 183 6.91 6.78 12.49
N GLU A 184 6.34 5.91 11.65
CA GLU A 184 7.08 4.83 10.96
C GLU A 184 8.26 5.38 10.14
N LEU A 185 8.01 6.43 9.34
CA LEU A 185 9.06 7.10 8.55
C LEU A 185 10.13 7.72 9.44
N ALA A 186 9.75 8.33 10.56
CA ALA A 186 10.69 8.95 11.50
C ALA A 186 11.56 7.93 12.25
N GLN A 187 11.05 6.71 12.45
CA GLN A 187 11.76 5.61 13.08
C GLN A 187 12.62 4.79 12.10
N ALA A 188 12.54 5.08 10.79
CA ALA A 188 13.37 4.42 9.80
C ALA A 188 14.87 4.62 10.10
N PRO A 189 15.71 3.59 9.93
CA PRO A 189 17.13 3.65 10.29
C PRO A 189 17.94 4.62 9.42
N SER A 190 17.40 5.02 8.27
CA SER A 190 18.02 5.96 7.37
C SER A 190 16.99 6.62 6.45
N THR A 191 17.39 7.74 5.87
CA THR A 191 16.61 8.48 4.88
C THR A 191 17.00 8.07 3.45
N PRO A 192 16.13 8.29 2.45
CA PRO A 192 16.45 8.03 1.04
C PRO A 192 17.71 8.74 0.55
N SER A 193 17.98 9.95 1.04
CA SER A 193 19.16 10.71 0.68
C SER A 193 20.44 10.07 1.23
N GLN A 194 20.41 9.56 2.46
CA GLN A 194 21.54 8.83 3.05
C GLN A 194 21.79 7.52 2.29
N ASP A 195 20.72 6.81 1.93
CA ASP A 195 20.80 5.56 1.19
C ASP A 195 21.34 5.74 -0.23
N ALA A 196 20.86 6.78 -0.92
CA ALA A 196 21.38 7.17 -2.23
C ALA A 196 22.86 7.56 -2.18
N ALA A 197 23.30 8.21 -1.09
CA ALA A 197 24.71 8.51 -0.86
C ALA A 197 25.54 7.23 -0.64
N ILE A 198 25.00 6.24 0.08
CA ILE A 198 25.66 4.93 0.24
C ILE A 198 25.84 4.26 -1.13
N LEU A 199 24.77 4.17 -1.93
CA LEU A 199 24.79 3.52 -3.24
C LEU A 199 25.75 4.20 -4.23
N SER A 200 25.78 5.53 -4.27
CA SER A 200 26.65 6.29 -5.19
C SER A 200 28.11 6.34 -4.72
N GLY A 201 28.36 6.17 -3.42
CA GLY A 201 29.68 6.21 -2.81
C GLY A 201 30.53 4.95 -3.01
N ASN A 202 31.76 4.99 -2.50
CA ASN A 202 32.70 3.87 -2.57
C ASN A 202 32.19 2.63 -1.82
N VAL A 203 31.44 2.85 -0.72
CA VAL A 203 30.80 1.76 0.03
C VAL A 203 29.84 1.00 -0.89
N GLY A 204 28.88 1.68 -1.51
CA GLY A 204 27.91 1.05 -2.43
C GLY A 204 28.58 0.27 -3.55
N LYS A 205 29.61 0.84 -4.18
CA LYS A 205 30.39 0.16 -5.24
C LYS A 205 31.13 -1.09 -4.77
N SER A 206 31.41 -1.22 -3.48
CA SER A 206 32.03 -2.41 -2.88
C SER A 206 31.04 -3.46 -2.40
N LEU A 207 29.74 -3.11 -2.31
CA LEU A 207 28.68 -4.05 -1.94
C LEU A 207 28.38 -4.99 -3.12
N ASP A 208 27.95 -6.21 -2.78
CA ASP A 208 27.35 -7.12 -3.76
C ASP A 208 25.98 -6.59 -4.25
N ALA A 209 25.50 -7.17 -5.35
CA ALA A 209 24.26 -6.77 -5.99
C ALA A 209 23.04 -6.91 -5.05
N GLU A 210 23.01 -7.93 -4.20
CA GLU A 210 21.91 -8.18 -3.26
C GLU A 210 21.80 -7.07 -2.21
N LYS A 211 22.93 -6.63 -1.63
CA LYS A 211 22.95 -5.51 -0.69
C LYS A 211 22.62 -4.19 -1.36
N GLN A 212 23.09 -3.96 -2.59
CA GLN A 212 22.69 -2.78 -3.36
C GLN A 212 21.18 -2.78 -3.61
N LEU A 213 20.61 -3.93 -3.93
CA LEU A 213 19.19 -4.10 -4.18
C LEU A 213 18.35 -3.87 -2.92
N ALA A 214 18.79 -4.37 -1.76
CA ALA A 214 18.14 -4.13 -0.48
C ALA A 214 18.10 -2.63 -0.11
N ILE A 215 19.18 -1.89 -0.39
CA ILE A 215 19.21 -0.44 -0.16
C ILE A 215 18.29 0.27 -1.17
N ALA A 216 18.29 -0.13 -2.44
CA ALA A 216 17.38 0.41 -3.45
C ALA A 216 15.90 0.17 -3.07
N PHE A 217 15.58 -1.03 -2.58
CA PHE A 217 14.26 -1.38 -2.06
C PHE A 217 13.84 -0.43 -0.93
N ARG A 218 14.71 -0.24 0.08
CA ARG A 218 14.44 0.67 1.20
C ARG A 218 14.16 2.11 0.74
N ILE A 219 14.92 2.62 -0.23
CA ILE A 219 14.69 3.94 -0.83
C ILE A 219 13.28 4.02 -1.41
N GLU A 220 12.90 3.05 -2.25
CA GLU A 220 11.59 3.07 -2.93
C GLU A 220 10.44 2.91 -1.94
N LYS A 221 10.58 2.06 -0.91
CA LYS A 221 9.57 1.92 0.16
C LYS A 221 9.36 3.21 0.95
N HIS A 222 10.44 3.86 1.35
CA HIS A 222 10.33 5.14 2.06
C HIS A 222 9.72 6.23 1.17
N LYS A 223 10.07 6.28 -0.13
CA LYS A 223 9.43 7.21 -1.09
C LYS A 223 7.93 6.93 -1.21
N THR A 224 7.53 5.67 -1.36
CA THR A 224 6.14 5.25 -1.52
C THR A 224 5.30 5.66 -0.31
N LEU A 225 5.76 5.33 0.91
CA LEU A 225 5.07 5.71 2.15
C LEU A 225 5.03 7.24 2.32
N SER A 226 6.14 7.95 2.11
CA SER A 226 6.19 9.42 2.22
C SER A 226 5.24 10.12 1.24
N ALA A 227 5.17 9.64 0.00
CA ALA A 227 4.24 10.15 -1.00
C ALA A 227 2.78 9.84 -0.63
N GLY A 228 2.50 8.63 -0.17
CA GLY A 228 1.17 8.20 0.27
C GLY A 228 0.65 9.03 1.44
N VAL A 229 1.47 9.23 2.48
CA VAL A 229 1.12 10.09 3.62
C VAL A 229 0.82 11.51 3.16
N ARG A 230 1.65 12.09 2.29
CA ARG A 230 1.44 13.44 1.77
C ARG A 230 0.11 13.55 1.01
N ALA A 231 -0.20 12.57 0.16
CA ALA A 231 -1.45 12.52 -0.59
C ALA A 231 -2.65 12.35 0.36
N LEU A 232 -2.52 11.51 1.39
CA LEU A 232 -3.55 11.31 2.42
C LEU A 232 -3.86 12.61 3.17
N ARG A 233 -2.83 13.34 3.60
CA ARG A 233 -2.96 14.65 4.27
C ARG A 233 -3.62 15.69 3.35
N ALA A 234 -3.30 15.67 2.06
CA ALA A 234 -3.91 16.58 1.07
C ALA A 234 -5.39 16.25 0.76
N ALA A 235 -5.80 14.99 0.91
CA ALA A 235 -7.13 14.51 0.60
C ALA A 235 -8.12 14.54 1.79
N ALA A 236 -7.68 14.92 2.99
CA ALA A 236 -8.50 14.87 4.20
C ALA A 236 -9.81 15.72 4.03
N PRO A 237 -10.99 15.16 4.37
CA PRO A 237 -12.29 15.77 4.04
C PRO A 237 -12.48 17.14 4.71
N GLY A 238 -12.36 18.21 3.91
CA GLY A 238 -12.41 19.61 4.37
C GLY A 238 -11.86 20.60 3.33
N THR A 239 -11.08 20.11 2.35
CA THR A 239 -10.62 20.89 1.19
C THR A 239 -11.29 20.41 -0.10
N GLY A 240 -12.62 20.53 -0.19
CA GLY A 240 -13.38 20.67 -1.46
C GLY A 240 -13.21 19.69 -2.62
N ALA A 241 -12.44 18.61 -2.53
CA ALA A 241 -12.18 17.70 -3.65
C ALA A 241 -11.83 16.29 -3.14
N GLY A 242 -12.82 15.41 -3.00
CA GLY A 242 -12.53 14.05 -2.55
C GLY A 242 -13.71 13.08 -2.55
N ALA A 243 -14.78 13.35 -3.29
CA ALA A 243 -15.92 12.42 -3.43
C ALA A 243 -15.75 11.42 -4.59
N ALA A 244 -14.52 11.07 -4.98
CA ALA A 244 -14.26 10.27 -6.18
C ALA A 244 -13.31 9.07 -5.96
N ALA A 245 -13.26 8.50 -4.76
CA ALA A 245 -12.56 7.24 -4.50
C ALA A 245 -13.53 6.07 -4.21
N THR A 246 -14.78 6.15 -4.67
CA THR A 246 -15.73 5.05 -4.63
C THR A 246 -15.99 4.48 -6.03
N ALA A 247 -15.84 3.15 -6.14
CA ALA A 247 -16.12 2.24 -7.27
C ALA A 247 -15.04 2.18 -8.38
N ALA A 248 -14.56 1.01 -8.82
CA ALA A 248 -15.19 -0.31 -8.93
C ALA A 248 -14.18 -1.47 -8.77
N PRO A 249 -14.62 -2.70 -8.42
CA PRO A 249 -13.79 -3.88 -8.57
C PRO A 249 -13.56 -4.14 -10.07
N VAL A 250 -12.29 -4.26 -10.47
CA VAL A 250 -11.97 -4.78 -11.80
C VAL A 250 -12.29 -6.27 -11.77
N SER A 251 -13.45 -6.63 -12.30
CA SER A 251 -13.79 -8.01 -12.61
C SER A 251 -12.84 -8.53 -13.67
N SER A 252 -12.03 -9.53 -13.32
CA SER A 252 -11.38 -10.46 -14.25
C SER A 252 -12.39 -11.42 -14.86
#